data_AF-A0A834HHL3-F1
#
_entry.id   AF-A0A834HHL3-F1
#
_cell.length_a   1.000
_cell.length_b   1.000
_cell.length_c   1.000
_cell.angle_alpha   90.00
_cell.angle_beta   90.00
_cell.angle_gamma   90.00
#
_symmetry.space_group_name_H-M   'P 1'
#
loop_
_entity.id
_entity.type
_entity.pdbx_description
1 polymer ?
#
loop_
_entity_poly.entity_id
_entity_poly.type
_entity_poly.pdbx_seq_one_letter_code
_entity_poly.pdbx_strand_id
1 'polypeptide(L)'
;MYKSTHFNEDTQKWISSESKVLYDKMVQIEIEHNAQDGAIPITQEELSVKGLKARSGYVKGLGIRPSSSIRTGNGEYVTHLEGKVQEQAQKIQKQAEKIQEQAEGIEAANNKIDELALAKEEQGKTLASVMAFLKQQGFTG
;
A
#
# COMPACT_ATOMS: atom_id res chain seq x y z
N MET A 1 20.01 -21.14 14.24
CA MET A 1 18.91 -22.10 13.98
C MET A 1 19.33 -23.34 13.17
N TYR A 2 20.20 -23.24 12.16
CA TYR A 2 20.61 -24.42 11.38
C TYR A 2 21.53 -25.39 12.16
N LYS A 3 22.57 -24.86 12.84
CA LYS A 3 23.48 -25.66 13.67
C LYS A 3 22.74 -26.44 14.76
N SER A 4 21.80 -25.81 15.47
CA SER A 4 21.05 -26.44 16.56
C SER A 4 20.20 -27.65 16.15
N THR A 5 19.83 -27.77 14.86
CA THR A 5 19.06 -28.91 14.36
C THR A 5 19.93 -29.97 13.66
N HIS A 6 21.15 -29.63 13.26
CA HIS A 6 22.03 -30.48 12.45
C HIS A 6 23.37 -30.83 13.11
N PHE A 7 23.66 -30.25 14.27
CA PHE A 7 24.83 -30.51 15.09
C PHE A 7 24.38 -31.03 16.45
N ASN A 8 24.90 -32.20 16.82
CA ASN A 8 24.67 -32.79 18.12
C ASN A 8 25.76 -32.29 19.08
N GLU A 9 25.36 -31.51 20.08
CA GLU A 9 26.29 -30.89 21.04
C GLU A 9 26.92 -31.92 21.99
N ASP A 10 26.19 -32.97 22.37
CA ASP A 10 26.70 -34.01 23.28
C ASP A 10 27.82 -34.83 22.64
N THR A 11 27.69 -35.12 21.35
CA THR A 11 28.65 -35.95 20.59
C THR A 11 29.63 -35.14 19.76
N GLN A 12 29.48 -33.80 19.72
CA GLN A 12 30.26 -32.87 18.90
C GLN A 12 30.32 -33.26 17.41
N LYS A 13 29.23 -33.83 16.87
CA LYS A 13 29.17 -34.36 15.50
C LYS A 13 28.00 -33.77 14.73
N TRP A 14 28.24 -33.55 13.43
CA TRP A 14 27.20 -33.23 12.47
C TRP A 14 26.39 -34.48 12.12
N ILE A 15 25.08 -34.31 11.90
CA ILE A 15 24.19 -35.40 11.47
C ILE A 15 24.62 -35.97 10.13
N SER A 16 25.18 -35.15 9.24
CA SER A 16 25.79 -35.59 7.99
C SER A 16 26.98 -34.71 7.59
N SER A 17 27.89 -35.24 6.79
CA SER A 17 28.99 -34.47 6.20
C SER A 17 28.48 -33.32 5.33
N GLU A 18 27.34 -33.51 4.65
CA GLU A 18 26.68 -32.46 3.87
C GLU A 18 26.21 -31.31 4.76
N SER A 19 25.66 -31.60 5.95
CA SER A 19 25.20 -30.59 6.90
C SER A 19 26.33 -29.67 7.37
N LYS A 20 27.53 -30.24 7.59
CA LYS A 20 28.73 -29.46 7.91
C LYS A 20 29.07 -28.50 6.78
N VAL A 21 29.15 -29.01 5.55
CA VAL A 21 29.48 -28.20 4.36
C VAL A 21 28.45 -27.09 4.12
N LEU A 22 27.17 -27.36 4.36
CA LEU A 22 26.12 -26.35 4.24
C LEU A 22 26.22 -25.27 5.32
N TYR A 23 26.54 -25.65 6.56
CA TYR A 23 26.77 -24.69 7.62
C TYR A 23 27.99 -23.80 7.35
N ASP A 24 29.12 -24.40 6.95
CA ASP A 24 30.34 -23.67 6.62
C ASP A 24 30.08 -22.65 5.49
N LYS A 25 29.26 -23.02 4.49
CA LYS A 25 28.82 -22.11 3.42
C LYS A 25 27.97 -20.94 3.94
N MET A 26 27.04 -21.20 4.86
CA MET A 26 26.25 -20.12 5.48
C MET A 26 27.16 -19.13 6.22
N VAL A 27 28.08 -19.63 7.03
CA VAL A 27 29.03 -18.78 7.77
C VAL A 27 29.86 -17.93 6.81
N GLN A 28 30.33 -18.51 5.70
CA GLN A 28 31.09 -17.78 4.69
C GLN A 28 30.27 -16.63 4.05
N ILE A 29 29.00 -16.89 3.70
CA ILE A 29 28.09 -15.87 3.13
C ILE A 29 27.87 -14.71 4.12
N GLU A 30 27.73 -15.02 5.40
CA GLU A 30 27.55 -14.01 6.45
C GLU A 30 28.79 -13.14 6.60
N ILE A 31 29.99 -13.73 6.61
CA ILE A 31 31.26 -13.00 6.66
C ILE A 31 31.41 -12.09 5.44
N GLU A 32 31.17 -12.61 4.24
CA GLU A 32 31.27 -11.84 2.99
C GLU A 32 30.28 -10.68 2.93
N HIS A 33 29.05 -10.88 3.42
CA HIS A 33 28.02 -9.84 3.46
C HIS A 33 28.38 -8.75 4.48
N ASN A 34 28.86 -9.13 5.67
CA ASN A 34 29.27 -8.19 6.70
C ASN A 34 30.57 -7.44 6.37
N ALA A 35 31.37 -7.94 5.42
CA ALA A 35 32.56 -7.26 4.92
C ALA A 35 32.22 -6.09 3.96
N GLN A 36 30.96 -5.92 3.55
CA GLN A 36 30.52 -4.82 2.69
C GLN A 36 30.29 -3.54 3.52
N ASP A 37 30.93 -2.44 3.12
CA ASP A 37 30.83 -1.16 3.85
C ASP A 37 29.41 -0.60 3.78
N GLY A 38 28.84 -0.25 4.94
CA GLY A 38 27.45 0.21 5.07
C GLY A 38 26.37 -0.86 4.91
N ALA A 39 26.73 -2.15 4.88
CA ALA A 39 25.74 -3.22 4.74
C ALA A 39 24.87 -3.41 5.99
N ILE A 40 23.57 -3.55 5.77
CA ILE A 40 22.61 -3.99 6.79
C ILE A 40 22.92 -5.45 7.12
N PRO A 41 22.92 -5.88 8.40
CA PRO A 41 23.11 -7.29 8.75
C PRO A 41 22.18 -8.21 7.95
N ILE A 42 22.74 -9.27 7.36
CA ILE A 42 21.97 -10.21 6.55
C ILE A 42 20.85 -10.86 7.39
N THR A 43 19.64 -10.92 6.85
CA THR A 43 18.52 -11.58 7.53
C THR A 43 18.67 -13.10 7.48
N GLN A 44 18.09 -13.81 8.45
CA GLN A 44 18.17 -15.27 8.54
C GLN A 44 17.54 -15.95 7.32
N GLU A 45 16.47 -15.36 6.77
CA GLU A 45 15.78 -15.81 5.57
C GLU A 45 16.69 -15.70 4.34
N GLU A 46 17.30 -14.54 4.13
CA GLU A 46 18.23 -14.30 3.02
C GLU A 46 19.47 -15.20 3.10
N LEU A 47 20.01 -15.38 4.30
CA LEU A 47 21.13 -16.29 4.55
C LEU A 47 20.76 -17.74 4.20
N SER A 48 19.54 -18.15 4.54
CA SER A 48 19.04 -19.50 4.26
C SER A 48 18.84 -19.72 2.76
N VAL A 49 18.32 -18.73 2.03
CA VAL A 49 18.15 -18.80 0.56
C VAL A 49 19.50 -18.87 -0.15
N LYS A 50 20.45 -18.02 0.24
CA LYS A 50 21.81 -18.01 -0.35
C LYS A 50 22.57 -19.30 -0.01
N GLY A 51 22.48 -19.80 1.23
CA GLY A 51 23.21 -20.96 1.71
C GLY A 51 22.65 -22.32 1.26
N LEU A 52 21.32 -22.49 1.25
CA LEU A 52 20.66 -23.77 0.91
C LEU A 52 20.21 -23.87 -0.54
N LYS A 53 20.37 -22.78 -1.30
CA LYS A 53 19.76 -22.54 -2.61
C LYS A 53 18.24 -22.50 -2.55
N ALA A 54 17.63 -21.75 -3.46
CA ALA A 54 16.19 -21.82 -3.66
C ALA A 54 15.81 -23.23 -4.13
N ARG A 55 15.14 -24.00 -3.27
CA ARG A 55 14.57 -25.29 -3.65
C ARG A 55 13.21 -25.03 -4.31
N SER A 56 13.15 -25.13 -5.64
CA SER A 56 11.89 -25.16 -6.37
C SER A 56 11.06 -26.37 -5.90
N GLY A 57 9.83 -26.14 -5.45
CA GLY A 57 8.92 -27.19 -4.97
C GLY A 57 8.68 -27.26 -3.46
N TYR A 58 9.39 -26.48 -2.64
CA TYR A 58 9.15 -26.38 -1.18
C TYR A 58 8.16 -25.29 -0.77
N VAL A 59 7.35 -24.78 -1.71
CA VAL A 59 6.29 -23.81 -1.42
C VAL A 59 4.93 -24.38 -1.83
N LYS A 60 4.26 -24.95 -0.83
CA LYS A 60 2.81 -25.10 -0.56
C LYS A 60 2.54 -26.45 0.11
N GLY A 61 2.96 -26.56 1.37
CA GLY A 61 2.88 -27.79 2.14
C GLY A 61 2.59 -27.61 3.62
N LEU A 62 1.94 -26.53 4.05
CA LEU A 62 1.19 -26.52 5.32
C LEU A 62 -0.11 -27.34 5.16
N GLY A 63 0.02 -28.62 4.79
CA GLY A 63 -1.10 -29.56 4.83
C GLY A 63 -2.31 -29.23 3.96
N ILE A 64 -2.19 -28.53 2.82
CA ILE A 64 -3.28 -28.50 1.82
C ILE A 64 -3.21 -29.78 0.98
N ARG A 65 -3.36 -30.92 1.65
CA ARG A 65 -4.03 -32.06 1.03
C ARG A 65 -5.45 -31.57 0.74
N PRO A 66 -6.05 -31.84 -0.42
CA PRO A 66 -7.50 -31.74 -0.57
C PRO A 66 -8.12 -32.85 0.29
N SER A 67 -8.12 -32.66 1.61
CA SER A 67 -8.91 -33.47 2.52
C SER A 67 -10.33 -33.01 2.35
N SER A 68 -11.15 -33.84 1.75
CA SER A 68 -12.61 -33.74 1.68
C SER A 68 -13.29 -33.84 3.07
N SER A 69 -12.61 -33.45 4.15
CA SER A 69 -13.14 -33.53 5.52
C SER A 69 -12.39 -32.57 6.45
N ILE A 70 -12.65 -31.26 6.33
CA ILE A 70 -12.59 -30.34 7.47
C ILE A 70 -13.91 -29.57 7.46
N ARG A 71 -14.95 -30.23 7.96
CA ARG A 71 -16.09 -29.53 8.55
C ARG A 71 -15.79 -29.42 10.04
N THR A 72 -16.20 -28.29 10.64
CA THR A 72 -16.17 -27.93 12.07
C THR A 72 -14.92 -27.15 12.50
N GLY A 73 -14.99 -25.81 12.47
CA GLY A 73 -14.00 -24.93 13.13
C GLY A 73 -13.91 -23.47 12.62
N ASN A 74 -14.25 -23.19 11.36
CA ASN A 74 -13.96 -21.87 10.74
C ASN A 74 -15.20 -21.03 10.39
N GLY A 75 -16.41 -21.46 10.73
CA GLY A 75 -17.64 -20.74 10.37
C GLY A 75 -17.69 -19.33 10.97
N GLU A 76 -17.40 -19.21 12.27
CA GLU A 76 -17.43 -17.92 12.98
C GLU A 76 -16.39 -16.93 12.44
N TYR A 77 -15.20 -17.40 12.08
CA TYR A 77 -14.16 -16.54 11.50
C TYR A 77 -14.55 -16.04 10.10
N VAL A 78 -15.16 -16.90 9.27
CA VAL A 78 -15.67 -16.51 7.95
C VAL A 78 -16.80 -15.50 8.10
N THR A 79 -17.78 -15.76 8.97
CA THR A 79 -18.88 -14.83 9.26
C THR A 79 -18.37 -13.48 9.79
N HIS A 80 -17.34 -13.48 10.65
CA HIS A 80 -16.72 -12.25 11.13
C HIS A 80 -16.06 -11.45 10.00
N LEU A 81 -15.32 -12.11 9.09
CA LEU A 81 -14.71 -11.46 7.94
C LEU A 81 -15.76 -10.91 6.97
N GLU A 82 -16.83 -11.66 6.69
CA GLU A 82 -17.96 -11.23 5.87
C GLU A 82 -18.61 -9.96 6.46
N GLY A 83 -18.82 -9.93 7.79
CA GLY A 83 -19.33 -8.74 8.48
C GLY A 83 -18.43 -7.51 8.32
N LYS A 84 -17.10 -7.69 8.45
CA LYS A 84 -16.14 -6.58 8.23
C LYS A 84 -16.14 -6.08 6.78
N VAL A 85 -16.24 -6.98 5.82
CA VAL A 85 -16.33 -6.63 4.39
C VAL A 85 -17.61 -5.83 4.13
N GLN A 86 -18.75 -6.26 4.69
CA GLN A 86 -20.01 -5.56 4.55
C GLN A 86 -19.98 -4.16 5.19
N GLU A 87 -19.39 -4.03 6.39
CA GLU A 87 -19.24 -2.74 7.06
C GLU A 87 -18.35 -1.78 6.24
N GLN A 88 -17.24 -2.29 5.68
CA GLN A 88 -16.38 -1.49 4.81
C GLN A 88 -17.09 -1.07 3.52
N ALA A 89 -17.86 -1.97 2.90
CA ALA A 89 -18.65 -1.65 1.72
C ALA A 89 -19.64 -0.52 1.98
N GLN A 90 -20.33 -0.54 3.13
CA GLN A 90 -21.24 0.54 3.53
C GLN A 90 -20.51 1.87 3.79
N LYS A 91 -19.32 1.84 4.38
CA LYS A 91 -18.50 3.05 4.58
C LYS A 91 -18.06 3.66 3.26
N ILE A 92 -17.62 2.83 2.31
CA ILE A 92 -17.24 3.26 0.97
C ILE A 92 -18.43 3.88 0.24
N GLN A 93 -19.61 3.24 0.30
CA GLN A 93 -20.82 3.78 -0.30
C GLN A 93 -21.20 5.16 0.25
N LYS A 94 -21.20 5.32 1.59
CA LYS A 94 -21.49 6.63 2.22
C LYS A 94 -20.45 7.70 1.86
N GLN A 95 -19.18 7.33 1.68
CA GLN A 95 -18.16 8.27 1.23
C GLN A 95 -18.38 8.68 -0.23
N ALA A 96 -18.75 7.74 -1.10
CA ALA A 96 -19.07 8.02 -2.49
C ALA A 96 -20.25 9.00 -2.62
N GLU A 97 -21.32 8.80 -1.84
CA GLU A 97 -22.48 9.70 -1.78
C GLU A 97 -22.08 11.13 -1.37
N LYS A 98 -21.23 11.27 -0.34
CA LYS A 98 -20.72 12.59 0.09
C LYS A 98 -19.85 13.27 -0.97
N ILE A 99 -19.02 12.50 -1.66
CA ILE A 99 -18.18 13.04 -2.75
C ILE A 99 -19.07 13.54 -3.88
N GLN A 100 -20.13 12.81 -4.22
CA GLN A 100 -21.09 13.22 -5.24
C GLN A 100 -21.81 14.52 -4.85
N GLU A 101 -22.34 14.61 -3.62
CA GLU A 101 -22.99 15.83 -3.11
C GLU A 101 -22.04 17.04 -3.16
N GLN A 102 -20.78 16.85 -2.77
CA GLN A 102 -19.77 17.90 -2.86
C GLN A 102 -19.47 18.31 -4.31
N ALA A 103 -19.42 17.36 -5.24
CA ALA A 103 -19.19 17.65 -6.65
C ALA A 103 -20.35 18.49 -7.25
N GLU A 104 -21.60 18.13 -6.95
CA GLU A 104 -22.78 18.91 -7.35
C GLU A 104 -22.75 20.33 -6.75
N GLY A 105 -22.33 20.46 -5.48
CA GLY A 105 -22.15 21.76 -4.84
C GLY A 105 -21.07 22.63 -5.51
N ILE A 106 -19.95 22.03 -5.92
CA ILE A 106 -18.87 22.73 -6.64
C ILE A 106 -19.36 23.18 -8.02
N GLU A 107 -20.09 22.32 -8.74
CA GLU A 107 -20.66 22.66 -10.05
C GLU A 107 -21.62 23.85 -9.94
N ALA A 108 -22.54 23.84 -8.97
CA ALA A 108 -23.45 24.95 -8.72
C ALA A 108 -22.70 26.25 -8.38
N ALA A 109 -21.62 26.15 -7.59
CA ALA A 109 -20.79 27.31 -7.26
C ALA A 109 -20.07 27.88 -8.49
N ASN A 110 -19.54 27.02 -9.36
CA ASN A 110 -18.87 27.43 -10.60
C ASN A 110 -19.84 28.16 -11.53
N ASN A 111 -21.05 27.62 -11.74
CA ASN A 111 -22.07 28.27 -12.56
C ASN A 111 -22.40 29.68 -12.04
N LYS A 112 -22.48 29.85 -10.71
CA LYS A 112 -22.72 31.15 -10.10
C LYS A 112 -21.54 32.12 -10.25
N ILE A 113 -20.31 31.63 -10.23
CA ILE A 113 -19.11 32.44 -10.50
C ILE A 113 -19.14 32.95 -11.94
N ASP A 114 -19.52 32.11 -12.91
CA ASP A 114 -19.62 32.48 -14.32
C ASP A 114 -20.70 33.56 -14.55
N GLU A 115 -21.89 33.40 -13.94
CA GLU A 115 -22.94 34.42 -13.97
C GLU A 115 -22.47 35.77 -13.41
N LEU A 116 -21.77 35.75 -12.26
CA LEU A 116 -21.23 36.96 -11.65
C LEU A 116 -20.12 37.58 -12.49
N ALA A 117 -19.31 36.79 -13.17
CA ALA A 117 -18.26 37.28 -14.07
C ALA A 117 -18.86 38.04 -15.26
N LEU A 118 -19.91 37.48 -15.89
CA LEU A 118 -20.64 38.13 -16.97
C LEU A 118 -21.30 39.43 -16.51
N ALA A 119 -21.98 39.42 -15.36
CA ALA A 119 -22.62 40.61 -14.81
C ALA A 119 -21.61 41.73 -14.52
N LYS A 120 -20.41 41.37 -14.01
CA LYS A 120 -19.33 42.33 -13.77
C LYS A 120 -18.79 42.94 -15.06
N GLU A 121 -18.67 42.15 -16.12
CA GLU A 121 -18.24 42.65 -17.44
C GLU A 121 -19.23 43.67 -17.99
N GLU A 122 -20.54 43.38 -17.88
CA GLU A 122 -21.59 44.29 -18.32
C GLU A 122 -21.66 45.58 -17.49
N GLN A 123 -21.48 45.47 -16.16
CA GLN A 123 -21.31 46.64 -15.30
C GLN A 123 -20.08 47.48 -15.70
N GLY A 124 -18.97 46.84 -16.08
CA GLY A 124 -17.78 47.54 -16.59
C GLY A 124 -18.06 48.32 -17.87
N LYS A 125 -18.78 47.71 -18.83
CA LYS A 125 -19.16 48.35 -20.09
C LYS A 125 -20.10 49.54 -19.88
N THR A 126 -21.11 49.37 -19.03
CA THR A 126 -22.06 50.45 -18.70
C THR A 126 -21.36 51.62 -17.99
N LEU A 127 -20.48 51.34 -17.01
CA LEU A 127 -19.70 52.37 -16.33
C LEU A 127 -18.79 53.13 -17.32
N ALA A 128 -18.09 52.41 -18.20
CA ALA A 128 -17.24 53.03 -19.22
C ALA A 128 -18.04 53.94 -20.16
N SER A 129 -19.24 53.52 -20.57
CA SER A 129 -20.15 54.32 -21.39
C SER A 129 -20.58 55.61 -20.67
N VAL A 130 -20.98 55.52 -19.40
CA VAL A 130 -21.36 56.68 -18.58
C VAL A 130 -20.19 57.65 -18.41
N MET A 131 -18.98 57.13 -18.13
CA MET A 131 -17.78 57.96 -18.02
C MET A 131 -17.44 58.68 -19.33
N ALA A 132 -17.55 57.99 -20.46
CA ALA A 132 -17.33 58.60 -21.78
C ALA A 132 -18.34 59.72 -22.06
N PHE A 133 -19.62 59.52 -21.73
CA PHE A 133 -20.65 60.53 -21.84
C PHE A 133 -20.36 61.76 -20.96
N LEU A 134 -20.04 61.56 -19.68
CA LEU A 134 -19.74 62.67 -18.77
C LEU A 134 -18.52 63.48 -19.23
N LYS A 135 -17.48 62.80 -19.72
CA LYS A 135 -16.30 63.45 -20.31
C LYS A 135 -16.66 64.31 -21.52
N GLN A 136 -17.59 63.84 -22.36
CA GLN A 136 -18.12 64.62 -23.50
C GLN A 136 -18.88 65.87 -23.05
N GLN A 137 -19.55 65.82 -21.89
CA GLN A 137 -20.22 66.99 -21.28
C GLN A 137 -19.25 67.95 -20.58
N GLY A 138 -17.94 67.73 -20.69
CA GLY A 138 -16.91 68.58 -20.08
C GLY A 138 -16.67 68.31 -18.59
N PHE A 139 -17.22 67.21 -18.04
CA PHE A 139 -16.94 66.80 -16.68
C PHE A 139 -15.55 66.16 -16.60
N THR A 140 -14.60 66.87 -15.98
CA THR A 140 -13.24 66.38 -15.69
C THR A 140 -13.13 66.17 -14.18
N GLY A 141 -13.72 65.09 -13.69
CA GLY A 141 -13.44 64.55 -12.36
C GLY A 141 -12.24 63.62 -12.44
#